data_AF-M5GCE0-F1
#
_entry.id   AF-M5GCE0-F1
#
_cell.length_a   1.000
_cell.length_b   1.000
_cell.length_c   1.000
_cell.angle_alpha   90.00
_cell.angle_beta   90.00
_cell.angle_gamma   90.00
#
_symmetry.space_group_name_H-M   'P 1'
#
loop_
_entity.id
_entity.type
_entity.pdbx_description
1 polymer ?
#
loop_
_entity_poly.entity_id
_entity_poly.type
_entity_poly.pdbx_seq_one_letter_code
_entity_poly.pdbx_strand_id
1 'polypeptide(L)' 'MGEATRVRGPAAPATAAPGVGPLSCANCHTTTTPLWRRDDSGNNICNACGLYQKLHGSRRPVTMKKAVIKRRKR' A
#
# COMPACT_ATOMS: atom_id res chain seq x y z
N MET A 1 -18.12 -27.79 -13.50
CA MET A 1 -16.84 -27.34 -12.92
C MET A 1 -16.86 -25.82 -12.84
N GLY A 2 -17.49 -25.26 -11.80
CA GLY A 2 -17.58 -23.80 -11.61
C GLY A 2 -16.77 -23.41 -10.38
N GLU A 3 -15.61 -22.77 -10.57
CA GLU A 3 -14.76 -22.34 -9.47
C GLU A 3 -15.09 -20.92 -9.02
N ALA A 4 -15.48 -20.83 -7.75
CA ALA A 4 -15.81 -19.61 -7.06
C ALA A 4 -14.60 -18.68 -6.94
N THR A 5 -14.57 -17.58 -7.68
CA THR A 5 -13.60 -16.51 -7.46
C THR A 5 -14.09 -15.60 -6.33
N ARG A 6 -13.38 -15.63 -5.20
CA ARG A 6 -13.73 -14.94 -3.96
C ARG A 6 -13.78 -13.42 -4.16
N VAL A 7 -14.95 -12.82 -3.90
CA VAL A 7 -15.10 -11.37 -3.75
C VAL A 7 -14.28 -10.88 -2.55
N ARG A 8 -13.18 -10.17 -2.79
CA ARG A 8 -12.47 -9.44 -1.73
C ARG A 8 -13.28 -8.20 -1.36
N GLY A 9 -13.96 -8.27 -0.22
CA GLY A 9 -14.74 -7.19 0.38
C GLY A 9 -13.92 -5.93 0.72
N PRO A 10 -14.60 -4.84 1.13
CA PRO A 10 -14.00 -3.52 1.29
C PRO A 10 -13.02 -3.49 2.45
N ALA A 11 -11.84 -2.91 2.22
CA ALA A 11 -10.84 -2.65 3.24
C ALA A 11 -11.41 -1.62 4.25
N ALA A 12 -11.76 -2.11 5.44
CA ALA A 12 -12.13 -1.31 6.60
C ALA A 12 -10.97 -0.38 7.03
N PRO A 13 -11.28 0.75 7.70
CA PRO A 13 -10.30 1.78 8.01
C PRO A 13 -9.29 1.28 9.04
N ALA A 14 -8.02 1.60 8.81
CA ALA A 14 -6.93 1.33 9.74
C ALA A 14 -7.17 2.09 11.05
N THR A 15 -7.68 1.41 12.06
CA THR A 15 -7.52 1.83 13.45
C THR A 15 -6.05 1.68 13.80
N ALA A 16 -5.36 2.82 13.79
CA ALA A 16 -4.04 2.96 14.38
C ALA A 16 -4.14 2.65 15.88
N ALA A 17 -3.73 1.44 16.28
CA ALA A 17 -3.48 1.10 17.68
C ALA A 17 -2.01 1.41 18.03
N PRO A 18 -1.72 1.82 19.28
CA PRO A 18 -0.56 2.63 19.62
C PRO A 18 0.65 1.77 20.02
N GLY A 19 1.86 2.20 19.67
CA GLY A 19 3.06 1.74 20.39
C GLY A 19 4.40 1.60 19.67
N VAL A 20 4.53 1.77 18.34
CA VAL A 20 5.81 1.43 17.67
C VAL A 20 6.11 2.37 16.50
N GLY A 21 6.84 3.44 16.75
CA GLY A 21 7.53 4.28 15.75
C GLY A 21 6.69 4.79 14.56
N PRO A 22 7.29 5.56 13.64
CA PRO A 22 6.64 5.89 12.39
C PRO A 22 6.61 4.65 11.49
N LEU A 23 5.42 4.10 11.20
CA LEU A 23 5.26 3.03 10.22
C LEU A 23 5.87 3.50 8.89
N SER A 24 6.79 2.71 8.31
CA SER A 24 7.53 3.08 7.10
C SER A 24 7.41 2.02 6.01
N CYS A 25 7.31 2.46 4.76
CA CYS A 25 7.17 1.57 3.61
C CYS A 25 8.48 0.86 3.30
N ALA A 26 8.50 -0.47 3.23
CA ALA A 26 9.69 -1.26 2.94
C ALA A 26 10.31 -1.02 1.55
N ASN A 27 9.59 -0.40 0.61
CA ASN A 27 10.10 -0.13 -0.74
C ASN A 27 10.59 1.31 -0.94
N CYS A 28 9.86 2.30 -0.42
CA CYS A 28 10.19 3.72 -0.65
C CYS A 28 10.39 4.52 0.63
N HIS A 29 10.33 3.87 1.79
CA HIS A 29 10.48 4.47 3.13
C HIS A 29 9.58 5.69 3.38
N THR A 30 8.45 5.79 2.68
CA THR A 30 7.44 6.81 3.04
C THR A 30 6.83 6.42 4.37
N THR A 31 6.72 7.38 5.27
CA THR A 31 5.99 7.26 6.54
C THR A 31 4.57 7.79 6.43
N THR A 32 4.26 8.47 5.33
CA THR A 32 2.93 9.00 5.03
C THR A 32 2.35 8.27 3.84
N THR A 33 1.16 7.71 4.00
CA THR A 33 0.38 7.10 2.91
C THR A 33 -1.10 7.12 3.30
N PRO A 34 -2.03 7.36 2.36
CA PRO A 34 -3.46 7.33 2.67
C PRO A 34 -3.97 5.93 3.00
N LEU A 35 -3.23 4.89 2.59
CA LEU A 35 -3.53 3.49 2.86
C LEU A 35 -2.22 2.69 2.96
N TRP A 36 -2.10 1.90 4.01
CA TRP A 36 -1.04 0.90 4.15
C TRP A 36 -1.49 -0.42 3.52
N ARG A 37 -0.58 -1.09 2.83
CA ARG A 37 -0.78 -2.41 2.22
C ARG A 37 0.27 -3.37 2.76
N ARG A 38 -0.01 -4.66 2.65
CA ARG A 38 0.94 -5.74 2.92
C ARG A 38 1.36 -6.38 1.60
N ASP A 39 2.66 -6.59 1.45
CA ASP A 39 3.25 -7.37 0.37
C ASP A 39 3.03 -8.88 0.61
N ASP A 40 3.33 -9.73 -0.38
CA ASP A 40 3.24 -11.19 -0.25
C ASP A 40 4.16 -11.72 0.86
N SER A 41 5.33 -11.08 1.03
CA SER A 41 6.25 -11.38 2.14
C SER A 41 5.80 -10.84 3.51
N GLY A 42 4.60 -10.25 3.62
CA GLY A 42 4.09 -9.67 4.86
C GLY A 42 4.67 -8.29 5.21
N ASN A 43 5.50 -7.71 4.35
CA ASN A 43 6.10 -6.39 4.57
C ASN A 43 5.08 -5.25 4.45
N ASN A 44 5.22 -4.24 5.30
CA ASN A 44 4.41 -3.03 5.22
C ASN A 44 4.87 -2.15 4.05
N ILE A 45 3.96 -1.87 3.12
CA ILE A 45 4.22 -1.03 1.95
C ILE A 45 3.14 0.04 1.81
N CYS A 46 3.48 1.16 1.18
CA CYS A 46 2.51 2.23 0.92
C CYS A 46 1.58 1.86 -0.23
N ASN A 47 0.46 2.59 -0.35
CA ASN A 47 -0.53 2.36 -1.39
C ASN A 47 0.07 2.42 -2.79
N ALA A 48 0.95 3.39 -3.06
CA ALA A 48 1.56 3.57 -4.37
C ALA A 48 2.49 2.40 -4.74
N CYS A 49 3.29 1.89 -3.79
CA CYS A 49 4.18 0.74 -4.05
C CYS A 49 3.38 -0.54 -4.27
N GLY A 50 2.36 -0.80 -3.45
CA GLY A 50 1.52 -1.99 -3.63
C GLY A 50 0.70 -1.96 -4.93
N LEU A 51 0.19 -0.78 -5.33
CA LEU A 51 -0.49 -0.64 -6.62
C LEU A 51 0.48 -0.81 -7.79
N TYR A 52 1.68 -0.24 -7.71
CA TYR A 52 2.68 -0.36 -8.78
C TYR A 52 3.08 -1.82 -8.99
N GLN A 53 3.39 -2.55 -7.91
CA GLN A 53 3.76 -3.96 -8.02
C GLN A 53 2.62 -4.82 -8.56
N LYS A 54 1.37 -4.57 -8.14
CA LYS A 54 0.22 -5.30 -8.66
C LYS A 54 -0.02 -5.06 -10.16
N LEU A 55 0.24 -3.85 -10.65
CA LEU A 55 -0.01 -3.47 -12.04
C LEU A 55 1.15 -3.81 -12.98
N HIS A 56 2.39 -3.70 -12.50
CA HIS A 56 3.60 -3.83 -13.32
C HIS A 56 4.46 -5.05 -13.00
N GLY A 57 4.10 -5.84 -11.98
CA GLY A 57 4.86 -7.03 -11.55
C GLY A 57 6.26 -6.73 -10.99
N SER A 58 6.62 -5.46 -10.81
CA SER A 58 7.97 -5.01 -10.43
C SER A 58 7.93 -4.02 -9.28
N ARG A 59 9.07 -3.83 -8.59
CA ARG A 59 9.18 -2.85 -7.49
C ARG A 59 9.12 -1.44 -8.05
N ARG A 60 8.45 -0.53 -7.32
CA ARG A 60 8.34 0.87 -7.73
C ARG A 60 9.72 1.53 -7.73
N PRO A 61 10.17 2.11 -8.85
CA PRO A 61 11.43 2.85 -8.88
C PRO A 61 11.34 4.10 -8.01
N VAL A 62 12.41 4.36 -7.25
CA VAL A 62 12.49 5.50 -6.31
C VAL A 62 12.39 6.85 -7.00
N THR A 63 12.79 6.94 -8.27
CA THR A 63 12.68 8.16 -9.11
C THR A 63 11.24 8.62 -9.30
N MET A 64 10.26 7.73 -9.17
CA MET A 64 8.84 8.09 -9.26
C MET A 64 8.23 8.51 -7.92
N LYS A 65 8.96 8.43 -6.80
CA LYS A 65 8.50 8.84 -5.47
C LYS A 65 8.24 10.35 -5.49
N LYS A 66 7.02 10.76 -5.15
CA LYS A 66 6.67 12.16 -4.93
C LYS A 66 6.64 12.41 -3.42
N ALA A 67 7.26 13.50 -2.96
CA ALA A 67 7.24 13.90 -1.56
C ALA A 67 5.86 14.41 -1.12
N VAL A 68 5.15 15.09 -2.02
CA VAL A 68 3.83 15.67 -1.73
C VAL A 68 2.71 14.74 -2.22
N ILE A 69 1.79 14.38 -1.31
CA ILE A 69 0.59 13.59 -1.62
C ILE A 69 -0.52 14.53 -2.07
N LYS A 70 -0.84 14.53 -3.37
CA LYS A 70 -1.94 15.34 -3.92
C LYS A 70 -3.29 14.67 -3.65
N ARG A 71 -4.21 15.40 -3.01
CA ARG A 71 -5.61 14.96 -2.82
C ARG A 71 -6.38 15.10 -4.14
N ARG A 72 -7.10 14.06 -4.55
CA ARG A 72 -8.03 14.12 -5.70
C ARG A 72 -9.41 14.56 -5.21
N LYS A 73 -10.13 15.37 -6.00
CA LYS A 73 -11.55 15.68 -5.75
C LYS A 73 -12.34 14.40 -6.05
N ARG A 74 -13.12 13.94 -5.07
CA ARG A 74 -13.95 12.73 -5.18
C ARG A 74 -15.24 13.05 -5.92
#